data_AF-A0A953XDI5-F1
#
_entry.id   AF-A0A953XDI5-F1
#
_cell.length_a   1.000
_cell.length_b   1.000
_cell.length_c   1.000
_cell.angle_alpha   90.00
_cell.angle_beta   90.00
_cell.angle_gamma   90.00
#
_symmetry.space_group_name_H-M   'P 1'
#
loop_
_entity.id
_entity.type
_entity.pdbx_description
1 polymer ?
#
loop_
_entity_poly.entity_id
_entity_poly.type
_entity_poly.pdbx_seq_one_letter_code
_entity_poly.pdbx_strand_id
1 'polypeptide(L)' 'MTSSGPRHGPLRVGIGGPVGSGKTALVDRLCKVMRERYSVAVVTNDIYTREDAEFLMRSGALPVERIVGVETGGCPHTA' A
#
# COMPACT_ATOMS: atom_id res chain seq x y z
N MET A 1 -25.64 -21.86 3.80
CA MET A 1 -24.73 -21.32 2.76
C MET A 1 -23.36 -21.17 3.39
N THR A 2 -22.46 -22.13 3.17
CA THR A 2 -21.12 -22.16 3.77
C THR A 2 -20.23 -21.14 3.06
N SER A 3 -19.78 -20.10 3.77
CA SER A 3 -18.84 -19.12 3.25
C SER A 3 -17.45 -19.76 3.13
N SER A 4 -17.07 -20.15 1.92
CA SER A 4 -15.69 -20.54 1.62
C SER A 4 -14.82 -19.29 1.45
N GLY A 5 -14.48 -18.66 2.58
CA GLY A 5 -13.44 -17.64 2.59
C GLY A 5 -12.08 -18.23 2.16
N PRO A 6 -11.18 -17.43 1.59
CA PRO A 6 -9.85 -17.91 1.23
C PRO A 6 -9.13 -18.43 2.48
N ARG A 7 -8.60 -19.66 2.40
CA ARG A 7 -7.94 -20.38 3.51
C ARG A 7 -6.76 -19.63 4.14
N HIS A 8 -6.24 -18.59 3.49
CA HIS A 8 -5.01 -17.89 3.89
C HIS A 8 -5.16 -16.36 4.00
N GLY A 9 -6.39 -15.83 4.04
CA GLY A 9 -6.62 -14.38 4.05
C GLY A 9 -6.18 -13.68 2.74
N PRO A 10 -6.14 -12.34 2.69
CA PRO A 10 -5.71 -11.60 1.51
C PRO A 10 -4.20 -11.78 1.27
N LEU A 11 -3.80 -11.82 -0.01
CA LEU A 11 -2.38 -11.79 -0.39
C LEU A 11 -1.74 -10.48 0.11
N ARG A 12 -0.59 -10.58 0.77
CA ARG A 12 0.19 -9.43 1.24
C ARG A 12 1.50 -9.38 0.46
N VAL A 13 1.80 -8.24 -0.13
CA VAL A 13 3.01 -8.04 -0.93
C VAL A 13 3.79 -6.86 -0.36
N GLY A 14 5.00 -7.10 0.13
CA GLY A 14 5.90 -6.06 0.60
C GLY A 14 6.72 -5.48 -0.55
N ILE A 15 6.72 -4.16 -0.70
CA ILE A 15 7.54 -3.45 -1.70
C ILE A 15 8.69 -2.75 -0.98
N GLY A 16 9.86 -3.38 -1.00
CA GLY A 16 11.09 -2.86 -0.41
C GLY A 16 12.08 -2.34 -1.45
N GLY A 17 13.06 -1.53 -1.01
CA GLY A 17 14.10 -0.97 -1.87
C GLY A 17 14.71 0.33 -1.32
N PRO A 18 15.87 0.77 -1.83
CA PRO A 18 16.54 2.00 -1.39
C PRO A 18 15.66 3.26 -1.50
N VAL A 19 16.03 4.32 -0.78
CA VAL A 19 15.41 5.64 -0.95
C VAL A 19 15.58 6.11 -2.40
N GLY A 20 14.52 6.65 -3.00
CA GLY A 20 14.54 7.12 -4.38
C GLY A 20 14.42 6.04 -5.48
N SER A 21 14.32 4.75 -5.14
CA SER A 21 14.22 3.66 -6.13
C SER A 21 12.86 3.55 -6.86
N GLY A 22 11.92 4.45 -6.58
CA GLY A 22 10.60 4.48 -7.25
C GLY A 22 9.55 3.53 -6.66
N LYS A 23 9.68 3.09 -5.40
CA LYS A 23 8.69 2.21 -4.74
C LYS A 23 7.26 2.75 -4.83
N THR A 24 7.06 4.01 -4.45
CA THR A 24 5.75 4.69 -4.47
C THR A 24 5.18 4.79 -5.88
N ALA A 25 6.03 5.05 -6.88
CA ALA A 25 5.62 5.09 -8.29
C ALA A 25 5.19 3.70 -8.81
N LEU A 26 5.88 2.63 -8.40
CA LEU A 26 5.48 1.26 -8.70
C LEU A 26 4.13 0.93 -8.06
N VAL A 27 3.94 1.29 -6.78
CA VAL A 27 2.67 1.07 -6.06
C VAL A 27 1.52 1.81 -6.72
N ASP A 28 1.69 3.07 -7.13
CA ASP A 28 0.67 3.84 -7.86
C ASP A 28 0.22 3.12 -9.13
N ARG A 29 1.19 2.69 -9.96
CA ARG A 29 0.90 2.00 -11.22
C ARG A 29 0.22 0.65 -11.00
N LEU A 30 0.70 -0.15 -10.04
CA LEU A 30 0.08 -1.43 -9.70
C LEU A 30 -1.36 -1.23 -9.22
N CYS A 31 -1.61 -0.26 -8.34
CA CYS A 31 -2.96 0.04 -7.86
C CYS A 31 -3.91 0.40 -9.00
N LYS A 32 -3.50 1.31 -9.89
CA LYS A 32 -4.32 1.75 -11.02
C LYS A 32 -4.70 0.60 -11.97
N VAL A 33 -3.78 -0.33 -12.21
CA VAL A 33 -4.03 -1.50 -13.08
C VAL A 33 -4.84 -2.57 -12.36
N MET A 34 -4.54 -2.86 -11.10
CA MET A 34 -5.13 -3.99 -10.38
C MET A 34 -6.52 -3.70 -9.81
N ARG A 35 -6.82 -2.44 -9.48
CA ARG A 35 -8.11 -2.06 -8.86
C ARG A 35 -9.34 -2.38 -9.71
N GLU A 36 -9.16 -2.56 -11.02
CA GLU A 36 -10.24 -2.93 -11.94
C GLU A 36 -10.67 -4.39 -11.78
N ARG A 37 -9.78 -5.27 -11.29
CA ARG A 37 -10.00 -6.72 -11.22
C ARG A 37 -9.94 -7.28 -9.80
N TYR A 38 -9.27 -6.59 -8.89
CA TYR A 38 -9.00 -7.07 -7.54
C TYR A 38 -9.43 -6.02 -6.50
N SER A 39 -9.89 -6.50 -5.34
CA SER A 39 -10.06 -5.65 -4.15
C SER A 39 -8.69 -5.41 -3.52
N VAL A 40 -8.09 -4.26 -3.81
CA VAL A 40 -6.74 -3.88 -3.35
C VAL A 40 -6.83 -2.79 -2.27
N ALA A 41 -5.85 -2.77 -1.38
CA ALA A 41 -5.58 -1.69 -0.44
C ALA A 41 -4.06 -1.52 -0.31
N VAL A 42 -3.61 -0.33 0.08
CA VAL A 42 -2.19 -0.02 0.28
C VAL A 42 -1.97 0.45 1.72
N VAL A 43 -0.92 -0.08 2.32
CA VAL A 43 -0.35 0.43 3.56
C VAL A 43 1.04 0.96 3.23
N THR A 44 1.27 2.27 3.40
CA THR A 44 2.59 2.87 3.28
C THR A 44 3.24 2.94 4.65
N ASN A 45 4.56 2.78 4.66
CA ASN A 45 5.37 2.93 5.86
C ASN A 45 6.37 4.05 5.58
N ASP A 46 6.15 5.18 6.23
CA ASP A 46 7.03 6.34 6.19
C ASP A 46 7.54 6.63 7.61
N ILE A 47 8.82 6.97 7.72
CA ILE A 47 9.50 7.06 9.03
C ILE A 47 9.10 8.33 9.80
N TYR A 48 8.78 9.42 9.08
CA TYR A 48 8.54 10.75 9.66
C TYR A 48 7.43 11.56 8.99
N THR A 49 6.88 11.10 7.86
CA THR A 49 5.90 11.85 7.07
C THR A 49 4.78 10.93 6.63
N ARG A 50 3.76 11.49 5.98
CA ARG A 50 2.69 10.72 5.32
C ARG A 50 2.71 10.93 3.82
N GLU A 51 3.85 11.34 3.28
CA GLU A 51 3.99 11.82 1.91
C GLU A 51 3.64 10.75 0.89
N ASP A 52 4.01 9.48 1.11
CA ASP A 52 3.67 8.40 0.18
C ASP A 52 2.16 8.17 0.16
N ALA A 53 1.50 8.14 1.32
CA ALA A 53 0.05 7.96 1.40
C ALA A 53 -0.68 9.13 0.72
N GLU A 54 -0.28 10.36 1.00
CA GLU A 54 -0.87 11.55 0.37
C GLU A 54 -0.62 11.60 -1.14
N PHE A 55 0.57 11.20 -1.59
CA PHE A 55 0.87 11.09 -3.02
C PHE A 55 -0.08 10.10 -3.70
N LEU A 56 -0.31 8.93 -3.10
CA LEU A 56 -1.22 7.92 -3.63
C LEU A 56 -2.68 8.40 -3.65
N MET A 57 -3.11 9.16 -2.64
CA MET A 57 -4.43 9.79 -2.62
C MET A 57 -4.57 10.84 -3.72
N ARG A 58 -3.62 11.77 -3.83
CA ARG A 58 -3.61 12.84 -4.85
C ARG A 58 -3.53 12.31 -6.28
N SER A 59 -2.76 11.25 -6.50
CA SER A 59 -2.62 10.61 -7.81
C SER A 59 -3.84 9.77 -8.20
N GLY A 60 -4.81 9.61 -7.29
CA GLY A 60 -6.00 8.81 -7.50
C GLY A 60 -5.69 7.33 -7.69
N ALA A 61 -4.72 6.79 -6.96
CA ALA A 61 -4.32 5.38 -7.04
C ALA A 61 -5.49 4.45 -6.65
N LEU A 62 -6.12 4.74 -5.51
CA LEU A 62 -7.28 4.05 -4.95
C LEU A 62 -8.22 5.06 -4.27
N PRO A 63 -9.47 4.68 -3.94
CA PRO A 63 -10.29 5.42 -2.99
C PRO A 63 -9.53 5.65 -1.67
N VAL A 64 -9.72 6.82 -1.05
CA VAL A 64 -8.93 7.28 0.11
C VAL A 64 -9.03 6.30 1.28
N GLU A 65 -10.19 5.69 1.50
CA GLU A 65 -10.44 4.70 2.54
C GLU A 65 -9.65 3.39 2.36
N ARG A 66 -8.99 3.20 1.21
CA ARG A 66 -8.13 2.04 0.91
C ARG A 66 -6.64 2.36 0.98
N ILE A 67 -6.27 3.56 1.40
CA ILE A 67 -4.88 4.01 1.54
C ILE A 67 -4.64 4.37 3.01
N VAL A 68 -3.74 3.65 3.66
CA VAL A 68 -3.34 3.90 5.05
C VAL A 68 -1.85 4.21 5.09
N GLY A 69 -1.47 5.32 5.72
CA GLY A 69 -0.09 5.60 6.07
C GLY A 69 0.16 5.25 7.53
N VAL A 70 1.23 4.51 7.81
CA VAL A 70 1.66 4.14 9.16
C VAL A 70 3.01 4.79 9.43
N GLU A 71 3.12 5.48 10.56
CA GLU A 71 4.37 6.07 11.04
C GLU A 71 5.06 5.08 11.98
N THR A 72 6.24 4.58 11.62
CA THR A 72 6.92 3.53 12.40
C THR A 72 7.91 4.03 13.44
N GLY A 73 8.11 5.35 13.55
CA GLY A 73 9.01 5.93 14.54
C GLY A 73 10.48 5.55 14.32
N GLY A 74 11.19 6.31 13.50
CA GLY A 74 12.67 6.37 13.47
C GLY A 74 13.45 5.16 12.93
N CYS A 75 12.97 3.92 13.04
CA CYS A 75 13.72 2.73 12.62
C CYS A 75 12.87 1.76 11.76
N PRO A 76 13.19 1.57 10.46
CA PRO A 76 12.39 0.76 9.52
C PRO A 76 12.52 -0.76 9.73
N HIS A 77 13.32 -1.22 10.70
CA HIS A 77 13.56 -2.64 11.01
C HIS A 77 12.75 -3.15 12.23
N THR A 78 11.94 -2.28 12.85
CA THR A 78 11.24 -2.56 14.11
C THR A 78 9.71 -2.62 13.98
N ALA A 79 9.18 -2.64 12.75
CA ALA A 79 7.76 -2.82 12.45
C ALA A 79 7.51 -4.12 11.67
#